data_AF-A0A0F9IM90-F1
#
_entry.id   AF-A0A0F9IM90-F1
#
_cell.length_a   1.000
_cell.length_b   1.000
_cell.length_c   1.000
_cell.angle_alpha   90.00
_cell.angle_beta   90.00
_cell.angle_gamma   90.00
#
_symmetry.space_group_name_H-M   'P 1'
#
loop_
_entity.id
_entity.type
_entity.pdbx_description
1 polymer ?
#
loop_
_entity_poly.entity_id
_entity_poly.type
_entity_poly.pdbx_seq_one_letter_code
_entity_poly.pdbx_strand_id
1 'polypeptide(L)' 'MLVPVLLGTSIIAFSLMHLAPGDPAQTMAGQHASQKTINAIREKYGLDKPVYVQ' A
#
# COMPACT_ATOMS: atom_id res chain seq x y z
N MET A 1 12.21 -23.67 18.73
CA MET A 1 10.78 -23.33 18.81
C MET A 1 10.48 -21.87 18.46
N LEU A 2 11.43 -20.94 18.56
CA LEU A 2 11.25 -19.55 18.11
C LEU A 2 11.18 -19.40 16.58
N VAL A 3 11.93 -20.21 15.82
CA VAL A 3 12.00 -20.10 14.36
C VAL A 3 10.63 -20.29 13.66
N PRO A 4 9.80 -21.31 13.97
CA PRO A 4 8.46 -21.42 13.39
C PRO A 4 7.54 -20.25 13.73
N VAL A 5 7.64 -19.71 14.96
CA VAL A 5 6.82 -18.59 15.41
C VAL A 5 7.17 -17.32 14.64
N LEU A 6 8.47 -17.01 14.51
CA LEU A 6 8.94 -15.86 13.74
C LEU A 6 8.58 -15.96 12.26
N LEU A 7 8.62 -17.17 11.69
CA LEU A 7 8.22 -17.40 10.30
C LEU A 7 6.71 -17.15 10.13
N GLY A 8 5.90 -17.71 11.03
CA GLY A 8 4.44 -17.53 11.02
C GLY A 8 4.04 -16.06 11.20
N THR A 9 4.63 -15.35 12.16
CA THR A 9 4.31 -13.93 12.38
C THR A 9 4.77 -13.04 11.22
N SER A 10 5.92 -13.35 10.60
CA SER A 10 6.40 -12.62 9.42
C SER A 10 5.46 -12.82 8.23
N ILE A 11 5.07 -14.06 7.94
CA ILE A 11 4.13 -14.36 6.84
C ILE A 11 2.79 -13.64 7.06
N ILE A 12 2.26 -13.66 8.28
CA ILE A 12 1.01 -12.96 8.61
C ILE A 12 1.16 -11.44 8.44
N ALA A 13 2.23 -10.85 8.97
CA ALA A 13 2.47 -9.41 8.85
C ALA A 13 2.62 -8.95 7.38
N PHE A 14 3.43 -9.66 6.59
CA PHE A 14 3.60 -9.35 5.16
C PHE A 14 2.34 -9.59 4.34
N SER A 15 1.56 -10.64 4.67
CA SER A 15 0.26 -10.89 4.04
C SER A 15 -0.72 -9.77 4.36
N LEU A 16 -0.81 -9.31 5.62
CA LEU A 16 -1.67 -8.19 5.99
C LEU A 16 -1.24 -6.89 5.31
N MET A 17 0.06 -6.69 5.07
CA MET A 17 0.56 -5.53 4.31
C MET A 17 0.19 -5.60 2.82
N HIS A 18 0.22 -6.78 2.20
CA HIS A 18 -0.21 -6.97 0.81
C HIS A 18 -1.74 -6.98 0.66
N LEU A 19 -2.45 -7.42 1.70
CA LEU A 19 -3.91 -7.37 1.77
C LEU A 19 -4.43 -6.00 2.18
N ALA A 20 -3.59 -5.12 2.74
CA ALA A 20 -3.93 -3.74 3.00
C ALA A 20 -4.29 -3.10 1.65
N PRO A 21 -5.59 -2.93 1.36
CA PRO A 21 -6.04 -2.44 0.08
C PRO A 21 -5.87 -0.93 0.17
N GLY A 22 -4.70 -0.46 -0.24
CA GLY A 22 -4.35 0.94 -0.18
C GLY A 22 -3.77 1.32 -1.52
N ASP A 23 -4.58 1.98 -2.33
CA ASP A 23 -4.04 2.82 -3.39
C ASP A 23 -2.99 3.74 -2.71
N PRO A 24 -1.70 3.70 -3.10
CA PRO A 24 -0.68 4.54 -2.47
C PRO A 24 -1.08 6.02 -2.53
N ALA A 25 -1.84 6.44 -3.55
CA ALA A 25 -2.41 7.77 -3.61
C ALA A 25 -3.43 8.02 -2.50
N GLN A 26 -4.22 7.02 -2.10
CA GLN A 26 -5.20 7.09 -1.00
C GLN A 26 -4.53 7.06 0.38
N THR A 27 -3.42 6.31 0.54
CA THR A 27 -2.60 6.35 1.75
C THR A 27 -1.90 7.70 1.92
N MET A 28 -1.38 8.28 0.83
CA MET A 28 -0.75 9.61 0.83
C MET A 28 -1.76 10.75 0.98
N ALA A 29 -2.96 10.61 0.42
CA ALA A 29 -4.01 11.63 0.54
C ALA A 29 -4.70 11.61 1.91
N GLY A 30 -4.68 10.47 2.60
CA GLY A 30 -5.33 10.26 3.90
C GLY A 30 -6.78 9.77 3.78
N GLN A 31 -7.31 9.21 4.88
CA GLN A 31 -8.60 8.50 4.91
C GLN A 31 -9.83 9.34 4.52
N HIS A 32 -9.72 10.68 4.51
CA HIS A 32 -10.79 11.62 4.18
C HIS A 32 -10.57 12.39 2.87
N ALA A 33 -9.58 12.00 2.06
CA ALA A 33 -9.32 12.70 0.81
C ALA A 33 -10.43 12.48 -0.21
N SER A 34 -10.84 13.56 -0.88
CA SER A 34 -11.76 13.47 -2.01
C SER A 34 -11.12 12.68 -3.17
N GLN A 35 -11.93 12.01 -3.97
CA GLN A 35 -11.45 11.26 -5.15
C GLN A 35 -10.65 12.14 -6.12
N LYS A 36 -11.00 13.44 -6.21
CA LYS A 36 -10.27 14.43 -7.00
C LYS A 36 -8.84 14.64 -6.49
N THR A 37 -8.67 14.69 -5.16
CA THR A 37 -7.37 14.83 -4.50
C THR A 37 -6.51 13.58 -4.70
N ILE A 38 -7.11 12.39 -4.59
CA ILE A 38 -6.43 11.11 -4.82
C ILE A 38 -5.92 11.03 -6.27
N ASN A 39 -6.75 11.39 -7.25
CA ASN A 39 -6.34 11.37 -8.67
C ASN A 39 -5.24 12.40 -8.97
N ALA A 40 -5.30 13.58 -8.37
CA ALA A 40 -4.24 14.59 -8.52
C ALA A 40 -2.90 14.14 -7.91
N ILE A 41 -2.93 13.41 -6.78
CA ILE A 41 -1.74 12.81 -6.17
C ILE A 41 -1.22 11.68 -7.05
N ARG A 42 -2.12 10.85 -7.59
CA ARG A 42 -1.77 9.75 -8.49
C ARG A 42 -1.00 10.26 -9.72
N GLU A 43 -1.52 11.28 -10.39
CA GLU A 43 -0.88 11.91 -11.55
C GLU A 43 0.40 12.66 -11.19
N LYS A 44 0.40 13.40 -10.07
CA LYS A 44 1.58 14.17 -9.61
C LYS A 44 2.79 13.29 -9.30
N TYR A 45 2.57 12.11 -8.73
CA TYR A 45 3.62 11.19 -8.34
C TYR A 45 3.80 10.02 -9.33
N GLY A 46 3.05 10.00 -10.43
CA GLY A 46 3.12 8.93 -11.43
C GLY A 46 2.69 7.56 -10.88
N LEU A 47 1.82 7.54 -9.86
CA LEU A 47 1.28 6.32 -9.25
C LEU A 47 0.22 5.63 -10.14
N ASP A 48 -0.09 6.22 -11.29
CA ASP A 48 -0.84 5.64 -12.41
C ASP A 48 0.04 4.78 -13.33
N LYS A 49 1.36 4.82 -13.17
CA LYS A 49 2.31 4.07 -13.99
C LYS A 49 2.41 2.61 -13.54
N PRO A 50 2.79 1.68 -14.44
CA PRO A 50 2.96 0.27 -14.07
C PRO A 50 4.01 0.10 -12.97
N VAL A 51 3.78 -0.84 -12.04
CA VAL A 51 4.64 -1.09 -10.86
C VAL A 51 6.11 -1.34 -11.21
N TYR A 52 6.43 -1.82 -12.41
CA TYR A 52 7.82 -1.97 -12.87
C TYR A 52 8.57 -0.63 -13.08
N VAL A 53 7.84 0.48 -13.12
CA VAL A 53 8.35 1.85 -13.33
C VAL A 53 8.34 2.66 -12.02
N GLN A 54 7.74 2.14 -10.94
CA GLN A 54 7.60 2.81 -9.63
C GLN A 54 8.64 2.37 -8.60
#